data_AF-A0A956B2E4-F1
#
_entry.id   AF-A0A956B2E4-F1
#
_cell.length_a   1.000
_cell.length_b   1.000
_cell.length_c   1.000
_cell.angle_alpha   90.00
_cell.angle_beta   90.00
_cell.angle_gamma   90.00
#
_symmetry.space_group_name_H-M   'P 1'
#
loop_
_entity.id
_entity.type
_entity.pdbx_description
1 polymer ?
#
loop_
_entity_poly.entity_id
_entity_poly.type
_entity_poly.pdbx_seq_one_letter_code
_entity_poly.pdbx_strand_id
1 'polypeptide(L)'
;MSNVARITVALAAAVVGAALWFGSRGGADETERASVQVQPAALEPQGPPLGRPTEPPVEGRDEPFSLPDPSAPPDMNQIREEALAAARAAGEPRPGEKAFRAAVAAFMAHNRQLADQQAQQEGLTLGEVEELTVFGFEAQSSQRWPDVEGVLGRPVPEATRQQAEQLLDELNQGFKEEMRALVAAGGTEPERWALIRKTQDAYRQRYFQLTGMTPELLDDLLVGDAGRAYPNSALPGPEELARQAEAHPEPEPVRPEEEPPESERPTPEVDEE
;
A
#
# COMPACT_ATOMS: atom_id res chain seq x y z
N MET A 1 4.57 37.63 -5.61
CA MET A 1 5.06 36.93 -4.40
C MET A 1 4.79 35.44 -4.58
N SER A 2 5.81 34.63 -4.29
CA SER A 2 5.91 33.16 -4.42
C SER A 2 5.96 32.64 -5.86
N ASN A 3 7.14 32.37 -6.45
CA ASN A 3 8.17 31.35 -6.15
C ASN A 3 7.68 29.89 -6.28
N VAL A 4 7.98 29.31 -7.44
CA VAL A 4 8.70 28.05 -7.67
C VAL A 4 8.58 26.98 -6.56
N ALA A 5 7.93 25.88 -6.92
CA ALA A 5 8.47 24.52 -6.80
C ALA A 5 7.58 23.54 -7.59
N ARG A 6 7.91 23.32 -8.87
CA ARG A 6 7.46 22.17 -9.66
C ARG A 6 8.64 21.22 -9.79
N ILE A 7 8.62 20.10 -9.06
CA ILE A 7 9.17 18.81 -9.48
C ILE A 7 8.22 17.77 -8.90
N THR A 8 7.22 17.39 -9.70
CA THR A 8 6.37 16.23 -9.43
C THR A 8 6.63 15.27 -10.57
N VAL A 9 7.56 14.34 -10.37
CA VAL A 9 7.81 13.26 -11.31
C VAL A 9 7.60 11.94 -10.58
N ALA A 10 6.51 11.29 -10.99
CA ALA A 10 6.14 9.89 -10.91
C ALA A 10 7.04 8.98 -10.06
N LEU A 11 6.52 8.59 -8.89
CA LEU A 11 7.04 7.52 -8.04
C LEU A 11 5.96 6.44 -7.99
N ALA A 12 5.89 5.69 -9.10
CA ALA A 12 4.76 4.83 -9.41
C ALA A 12 5.19 3.63 -10.26
N ALA A 13 5.87 2.64 -9.67
CA ALA A 13 5.97 1.32 -10.31
C ALA A 13 6.10 0.10 -9.38
N ALA A 14 6.71 0.13 -8.18
CA ALA A 14 6.64 -1.04 -7.26
C ALA A 14 5.88 -0.80 -5.95
N VAL A 15 5.49 0.44 -5.63
CA VAL A 15 4.54 0.71 -4.53
C VAL A 15 3.15 1.08 -5.05
N VAL A 16 2.98 1.20 -6.37
CA VAL A 16 1.72 1.64 -6.99
C VAL A 16 0.71 0.52 -7.23
N GLY A 17 1.09 -0.75 -7.07
CA GLY A 17 0.10 -1.83 -6.91
C GLY A 17 -0.60 -1.83 -5.54
N ALA A 18 0.04 -1.32 -4.48
CA ALA A 18 -0.54 -1.27 -3.13
C ALA A 18 -1.07 0.13 -2.75
N ALA A 19 -0.47 1.21 -3.29
CA ALA A 19 -0.88 2.58 -3.00
C ALA A 19 -2.08 3.07 -3.83
N LEU A 20 -2.46 2.39 -4.93
CA LEU A 20 -3.65 2.75 -5.71
C LEU A 20 -4.96 2.15 -5.16
N TRP A 21 -4.92 1.31 -4.12
CA TRP A 21 -6.14 0.69 -3.58
C TRP A 21 -6.74 1.41 -2.36
N PHE A 22 -5.95 2.15 -1.59
CA PHE A 22 -6.45 2.89 -0.41
C PHE A 22 -6.91 4.33 -0.71
N GLY A 23 -6.86 4.77 -1.97
CA GLY A 23 -7.14 6.16 -2.37
C GLY A 23 -8.58 6.48 -2.78
N SER A 24 -9.60 5.71 -2.38
CA SER A 24 -10.99 6.04 -2.72
C SER A 24 -12.00 5.58 -1.66
N ARG A 25 -11.96 6.19 -0.48
CA ARG A 25 -13.15 6.38 0.35
C ARG A 25 -13.04 7.71 1.10
N GLY A 26 -13.90 8.64 0.72
CA GLY A 26 -13.87 10.03 1.17
C GLY A 26 -14.27 10.24 2.62
N GLY A 27 -13.96 11.45 3.09
CA GLY A 27 -14.39 11.99 4.37
C GLY A 27 -13.77 13.36 4.57
N ALA A 28 -14.45 14.38 4.05
CA ALA A 28 -14.14 15.77 4.37
C ALA A 28 -14.35 15.99 5.87
N ASP A 29 -13.33 16.51 6.54
CA ASP A 29 -13.51 17.44 7.65
C ASP A 29 -12.31 18.38 7.69
N GLU A 30 -12.52 19.57 7.12
CA GLU A 30 -11.73 20.75 7.39
C GLU A 30 -11.93 21.13 8.86
N THR A 31 -10.88 21.01 9.67
CA THR A 31 -10.79 21.75 10.94
C THR A 31 -9.58 22.67 10.89
N GLU A 32 -9.86 23.88 10.38
CA GLU A 32 -9.42 25.19 10.87
C GLU A 32 -8.15 25.18 11.74
N ARG A 33 -7.01 25.58 11.14
CA ARG A 33 -5.82 26.03 11.88
C ARG A 33 -5.43 27.45 11.48
N ALA A 34 -5.20 28.22 12.53
CA ALA A 34 -4.97 29.65 12.59
C ALA A 34 -3.92 30.21 11.62
N SER A 35 -4.29 31.33 11.00
CA SER A 35 -3.50 32.12 10.06
C SER A 35 -2.36 32.87 10.77
N VAL A 36 -1.11 32.59 10.40
CA VAL A 36 0.03 33.48 10.66
C VAL A 36 0.25 34.34 9.42
N GLN A 37 -0.05 35.64 9.50
CA GLN A 37 0.30 36.60 8.45
C GLN A 37 1.79 36.94 8.51
N VAL A 38 2.55 36.53 7.49
CA VAL A 38 3.88 37.06 7.21
C VAL A 38 3.77 37.92 5.94
N GLN A 39 4.00 39.22 6.08
CA GLN A 39 4.14 40.14 4.93
C GLN A 39 5.47 39.87 4.22
N PRO A 40 5.49 39.61 2.90
CA PRO A 40 6.74 39.56 2.16
C PRO A 40 7.15 40.96 1.70
N ALA A 41 8.44 41.25 1.71
CA ALA A 41 9.03 42.42 1.08
C ALA A 41 8.97 42.29 -0.45
N ALA A 42 8.69 43.40 -1.14
CA ALA A 42 8.63 43.47 -2.60
C ALA A 42 10.03 43.36 -3.23
N LEU A 43 10.23 42.34 -4.06
CA LEU A 43 11.32 42.25 -5.04
C LEU A 43 10.69 42.37 -6.42
N GLU A 44 11.06 43.43 -7.16
CA GLU A 44 10.69 43.61 -8.57
C GLU A 44 11.49 42.65 -9.46
N PRO A 45 10.84 41.86 -10.34
CA PRO A 45 11.55 41.16 -11.40
C PRO A 45 11.58 42.00 -12.68
N GLN A 46 12.77 42.45 -13.09
CA GLN A 46 13.01 42.95 -14.44
C GLN A 46 13.46 41.79 -15.34
N GLY A 47 12.55 41.32 -16.19
CA GLY A 47 12.84 40.42 -17.30
C GLY A 47 11.64 40.38 -18.26
N PRO A 48 11.87 40.27 -19.59
CA PRO A 48 10.78 40.22 -20.56
C PRO A 48 9.92 38.95 -20.34
N PRO A 49 8.59 39.02 -20.54
CA PRO A 49 7.73 37.87 -20.36
C PRO A 49 8.09 36.79 -21.39
N LEU A 50 8.55 35.63 -20.90
CA LEU A 50 8.56 34.41 -21.70
C LEU A 50 7.10 34.14 -22.10
N GLY A 51 6.80 34.28 -23.39
CA GLY A 51 5.47 34.04 -23.94
C GLY A 51 4.98 32.66 -23.51
N ARG A 52 3.76 32.61 -22.96
CA ARG A 52 3.08 31.31 -22.77
C ARG A 52 2.99 30.64 -24.15
N PRO A 53 3.36 29.35 -24.27
CA PRO A 53 3.04 28.59 -25.47
C PRO A 53 1.54 28.74 -25.75
N THR A 54 1.22 29.37 -26.88
CA THR A 54 -0.14 29.66 -27.33
C THR A 54 -0.82 28.48 -27.99
N GLU A 55 -0.11 27.36 -28.17
CA GLU A 55 -0.68 26.17 -28.79
C GLU A 55 -1.42 25.36 -27.72
N PRO A 56 -2.73 25.11 -27.88
CA PRO A 56 -3.46 24.18 -27.03
C PRO A 56 -2.79 22.80 -27.13
N PRO A 57 -2.80 22.00 -26.05
CA PRO A 57 -2.27 20.63 -26.09
C PRO A 57 -2.92 19.90 -27.28
N VAL A 58 -2.09 19.45 -28.21
CA VAL A 58 -2.58 18.73 -29.38
C VAL A 58 -2.98 17.35 -28.90
N GLU A 59 -4.27 17.04 -28.99
CA GLU A 59 -4.84 15.73 -28.67
C GLU A 59 -4.00 14.63 -29.37
N GLY A 60 -3.38 13.75 -28.58
CA GLY A 60 -2.53 12.66 -29.08
C GLY A 60 -1.03 12.97 -29.29
N ARG A 61 -0.54 14.20 -29.07
CA ARG A 61 0.90 14.53 -29.14
C ARG A 61 1.61 14.52 -27.78
N ASP A 62 0.85 14.76 -26.71
CA ASP A 62 1.35 14.93 -25.35
C ASP A 62 0.80 13.87 -24.38
N GLU A 63 0.45 12.66 -24.85
CA GLU A 63 0.18 11.58 -23.90
C GLU A 63 1.50 11.25 -23.17
N PRO A 64 1.54 11.39 -21.83
CA PRO A 64 2.72 10.99 -21.09
C PRO A 64 2.95 9.50 -21.38
N PHE A 65 4.18 9.17 -21.78
CA PHE A 65 4.58 7.78 -21.95
C PHE A 65 4.36 7.04 -20.63
N SER A 66 3.32 6.22 -20.60
CA SER A 66 3.01 5.33 -19.48
C SER A 66 3.65 3.98 -19.77
N LEU A 67 4.42 3.49 -18.81
CA LEU A 67 4.91 2.13 -18.87
C LEU A 67 3.73 1.16 -18.76
N PRO A 68 3.79 -0.01 -19.43
CA PRO A 68 2.80 -1.04 -19.22
C PRO A 68 2.83 -1.48 -17.75
N ASP A 69 1.66 -1.83 -17.22
CA ASP A 69 1.57 -2.40 -15.88
C ASP A 69 2.36 -3.71 -15.82
N PRO A 70 3.02 -4.01 -14.69
CA PRO A 70 3.71 -5.27 -14.53
C PRO A 70 2.71 -6.42 -14.53
N SER A 71 3.08 -7.52 -15.20
CA SER A 71 2.23 -8.71 -15.34
C SER A 71 2.89 -9.94 -14.73
N ALA A 72 2.10 -10.88 -14.21
CA ALA A 72 2.65 -12.16 -13.78
C ALA A 72 3.11 -13.00 -14.99
N PRO A 73 4.22 -13.75 -14.88
CA PRO A 73 4.60 -14.74 -15.88
C PRO A 73 3.52 -15.83 -15.99
N PRO A 74 3.31 -16.40 -17.20
CA PRO A 74 2.21 -17.35 -17.46
C PRO A 74 2.33 -18.67 -16.68
N ASP A 75 3.53 -19.02 -16.24
CA ASP A 75 3.91 -20.25 -15.55
C ASP A 75 4.18 -20.02 -14.04
N MET A 76 3.75 -18.89 -13.48
CA MET A 76 4.03 -18.52 -12.08
C MET A 76 3.69 -19.62 -11.07
N ASN A 77 2.56 -20.30 -11.27
CA ASN A 77 2.11 -21.36 -10.38
C ASN A 77 3.03 -22.58 -10.43
N GLN A 78 3.46 -22.98 -11.63
CA GLN A 78 4.41 -24.07 -11.81
C GLN A 78 5.77 -23.73 -11.16
N ILE A 79 6.27 -22.51 -11.37
CA ILE A 79 7.54 -22.06 -10.77
C ILE A 79 7.49 -22.16 -9.25
N ARG A 80 6.39 -21.73 -8.63
CA ARG A 80 6.20 -21.81 -7.18
C ARG A 80 6.13 -23.26 -6.68
N GLU A 81 5.37 -24.13 -7.36
CA GLU A 81 5.25 -25.55 -7.00
C GLU A 81 6.60 -26.27 -7.08
N GLU A 82 7.36 -26.05 -8.15
CA GLU A 82 8.70 -26.63 -8.35
C GLU A 82 9.68 -26.11 -7.28
N ALA A 83 9.67 -24.81 -7.00
CA ALA A 83 10.52 -24.21 -5.98
C ALA A 83 10.20 -24.73 -4.57
N LEU A 84 8.91 -24.91 -4.25
CA LEU A 84 8.47 -25.49 -2.98
C LEU A 84 8.90 -26.95 -2.85
N ALA A 85 8.71 -27.75 -3.90
CA ALA A 85 9.13 -29.14 -3.92
C ALA A 85 10.65 -29.26 -3.75
N ALA A 86 11.43 -28.43 -4.44
CA ALA A 86 12.88 -28.37 -4.31
C ALA A 86 13.32 -27.97 -2.90
N ALA A 87 12.72 -26.93 -2.31
CA ALA A 87 13.05 -26.46 -0.96
C ALA A 87 12.76 -27.52 0.11
N ARG A 88 11.63 -28.24 -0.03
CA ARG A 88 11.29 -29.37 0.84
C ARG A 88 12.27 -30.53 0.69
N ALA A 89 12.63 -30.88 -0.54
CA ALA A 89 13.62 -31.94 -0.81
C ALA A 89 15.01 -31.61 -0.24
N ALA A 90 15.37 -30.32 -0.22
CA ALA A 90 16.61 -29.83 0.37
C ALA A 90 16.58 -29.72 1.91
N GLY A 91 15.43 -29.91 2.55
CA GLY A 91 15.28 -29.75 4.00
C GLY A 91 15.44 -28.30 4.47
N GLU A 92 15.07 -27.33 3.63
CA GLU A 92 15.08 -25.91 4.01
C GLU A 92 14.12 -25.69 5.20
N PRO A 93 14.49 -24.88 6.20
CA PRO A 93 13.66 -24.67 7.39
C PRO A 93 12.38 -23.88 7.10
N ARG A 94 12.37 -23.09 6.02
CA ARG A 94 11.27 -22.22 5.58
C ARG A 94 11.03 -22.40 4.08
N PRO A 95 10.47 -23.56 3.67
CA PRO A 95 10.30 -23.87 2.26
C PRO A 95 9.26 -22.98 1.57
N GLY A 96 8.27 -22.45 2.31
CA GLY A 96 7.29 -21.50 1.80
C GLY A 96 7.93 -20.17 1.40
N GLU A 97 8.74 -19.56 2.27
CA GLU A 97 9.48 -18.32 1.98
C GLU A 97 10.41 -18.51 0.78
N LYS A 98 11.07 -19.67 0.67
CA LYS A 98 11.94 -19.99 -0.49
C LYS A 98 11.16 -20.05 -1.79
N ALA A 99 10.03 -20.75 -1.81
CA ALA A 99 9.16 -20.85 -2.98
C ALA A 99 8.58 -19.49 -3.36
N PHE A 100 8.16 -18.71 -2.37
CA PHE A 100 7.65 -17.36 -2.54
C PHE A 100 8.70 -16.43 -3.16
N ARG A 101 9.92 -16.38 -2.61
CA ARG A 101 11.02 -15.59 -3.18
C ARG A 101 11.37 -16.02 -4.61
N ALA A 102 11.31 -17.32 -4.93
CA ALA A 102 11.51 -17.80 -6.29
C ALA A 102 10.42 -17.30 -7.26
N ALA A 103 9.16 -17.30 -6.83
CA ALA A 103 8.05 -16.74 -7.61
C ALA A 103 8.22 -15.23 -7.85
N VAL A 104 8.64 -14.47 -6.82
CA VAL A 104 8.94 -13.03 -6.97
C VAL A 104 10.14 -12.81 -7.89
N ALA A 105 11.20 -13.61 -7.80
CA ALA A 105 12.33 -13.52 -8.71
C ALA A 105 11.91 -13.77 -10.17
N ALA A 106 11.02 -14.74 -10.41
CA ALA A 106 10.44 -14.98 -11.74
C ALA A 106 9.57 -13.81 -12.22
N PHE A 107 8.77 -13.21 -11.33
CA PHE A 107 8.04 -11.97 -11.63
C PHE A 107 8.97 -10.83 -12.03
N MET A 108 10.05 -10.61 -11.29
CA MET A 108 11.04 -9.57 -11.57
C MET A 108 11.79 -9.83 -12.88
N ALA A 109 12.11 -11.08 -13.19
CA ALA A 109 12.71 -11.47 -14.44
C ALA A 109 11.78 -11.22 -15.64
N HIS A 110 10.49 -11.55 -15.51
CA HIS A 110 9.48 -11.29 -16.53
C HIS A 110 9.27 -9.78 -16.76
N ASN A 111 9.34 -8.98 -15.70
CA ASN A 111 9.15 -7.51 -15.73
C ASN A 111 10.48 -6.74 -15.70
N ARG A 112 11.58 -7.34 -16.19
CA ARG A 112 12.95 -6.84 -16.00
C ARG A 112 13.15 -5.39 -16.44
N GLN A 113 12.61 -5.01 -17.59
CA GLN A 113 12.74 -3.64 -18.11
C GLN A 113 12.12 -2.60 -17.17
N LEU A 114 10.95 -2.90 -16.60
CA LEU A 114 10.27 -2.02 -15.64
C LEU A 114 11.09 -1.90 -14.35
N ALA A 115 11.60 -3.02 -13.86
CA ALA A 115 12.40 -3.06 -12.66
C ALA A 115 13.73 -2.29 -12.79
N ASP A 116 14.44 -2.43 -13.92
CA ASP A 116 15.68 -1.66 -14.18
C ASP A 116 15.40 -0.16 -14.26
N GLN A 117 14.31 0.23 -14.92
CA GLN A 117 13.93 1.63 -15.03
C GLN A 117 13.56 2.22 -13.67
N GLN A 118 12.79 1.48 -12.87
CA GLN A 118 12.44 1.92 -11.52
C GLN A 118 13.67 2.04 -10.62
N ALA A 119 14.57 1.05 -10.65
CA ALA A 119 15.83 1.09 -9.90
C ALA A 119 16.62 2.36 -10.24
N GLN A 120 16.73 2.68 -11.53
CA GLN A 120 17.39 3.90 -11.99
C GLN A 120 16.69 5.19 -11.52
N GLN A 121 15.35 5.23 -11.58
CA GLN A 121 14.56 6.41 -11.17
C GLN A 121 14.64 6.66 -9.66
N GLU A 122 14.65 5.60 -8.87
CA GLU A 122 14.64 5.69 -7.40
C GLU A 122 16.06 5.71 -6.80
N GLY A 123 17.11 5.57 -7.62
CA GLY A 123 18.49 5.53 -7.14
C GLY A 123 18.82 4.26 -6.34
N LEU A 124 18.15 3.15 -6.67
CA LEU A 124 18.28 1.85 -6.04
C LEU A 124 19.00 0.85 -6.98
N THR A 125 19.54 -0.22 -6.41
CA THR A 125 19.97 -1.40 -7.18
C THR A 125 18.78 -2.30 -7.46
N LEU A 126 18.90 -3.15 -8.46
CA LEU A 126 17.84 -4.10 -8.75
C LEU A 126 17.58 -5.07 -7.58
N GLY A 127 18.64 -5.49 -6.87
CA GLY A 127 18.49 -6.37 -5.71
C GLY A 127 17.66 -5.70 -4.60
N GLU A 128 17.82 -4.40 -4.41
CA GLU A 128 16.99 -3.62 -3.47
C GLU A 128 15.53 -3.57 -3.94
N VAL A 129 15.28 -3.35 -5.24
CA VAL A 129 13.92 -3.35 -5.80
C VAL A 129 13.27 -4.73 -5.68
N GLU A 130 14.01 -5.81 -5.95
CA GLU A 130 13.53 -7.18 -5.78
C GLU A 130 13.14 -7.46 -4.32
N GLU A 131 13.99 -7.09 -3.36
CA GLU A 131 13.68 -7.29 -1.94
C GLU A 131 12.47 -6.47 -1.49
N LEU A 132 12.33 -5.24 -1.96
CA LEU A 132 11.15 -4.42 -1.69
C LEU A 132 9.89 -5.01 -2.32
N THR A 133 10.02 -5.66 -3.47
CA THR A 133 8.91 -6.38 -4.12
C THR A 133 8.51 -7.61 -3.31
N VAL A 134 9.48 -8.39 -2.81
CA VAL A 134 9.23 -9.51 -1.87
C VAL A 134 8.46 -9.00 -0.65
N PHE A 135 8.94 -7.93 -0.02
CA PHE A 135 8.29 -7.37 1.16
C PHE A 135 6.87 -6.85 0.87
N GLY A 136 6.67 -6.17 -0.26
CA GLY A 136 5.36 -5.69 -0.67
C GLY A 136 4.34 -6.83 -0.85
N PHE A 137 4.74 -7.92 -1.52
CA PHE A 137 3.87 -9.09 -1.68
C PHE A 137 3.65 -9.86 -0.37
N GLU A 138 4.64 -9.90 0.53
CA GLU A 138 4.48 -10.49 1.88
C GLU A 138 3.44 -9.69 2.69
N ALA A 139 3.59 -8.36 2.74
CA ALA A 139 2.65 -7.47 3.41
C ALA A 139 1.24 -7.50 2.80
N GLN A 140 1.13 -7.73 1.50
CA GLN A 140 -0.17 -7.94 0.86
C GLN A 140 -0.78 -9.29 1.28
N SER A 141 0.04 -10.35 1.35
CA SER A 141 -0.41 -11.69 1.73
C SER A 141 -0.89 -11.75 3.18
N SER A 142 -0.23 -11.00 4.08
CA SER A 142 -0.64 -10.88 5.48
C SER A 142 -1.92 -10.05 5.70
N GLN A 143 -2.40 -9.31 4.71
CA GLN A 143 -3.71 -8.62 4.79
C GLN A 143 -4.85 -9.43 4.18
N ARG A 144 -4.58 -10.63 3.64
CA ARG A 144 -5.63 -11.54 3.16
C ARG A 144 -6.23 -12.27 4.36
N TRP A 145 -7.12 -11.58 5.07
CA TRP A 145 -7.69 -12.06 6.34
C TRP A 145 -8.23 -13.50 6.29
N PRO A 146 -8.94 -13.96 5.24
CA PRO A 146 -9.38 -15.36 5.17
C PRO A 146 -8.22 -16.36 5.16
N ASP A 147 -7.11 -16.05 4.49
CA ASP A 147 -5.93 -16.92 4.41
C ASP A 147 -5.17 -16.90 5.75
N VAL A 148 -5.05 -15.71 6.35
CA VAL A 148 -4.46 -15.50 7.68
C VAL A 148 -5.24 -16.26 8.76
N GLU A 149 -6.56 -16.17 8.76
CA GLU A 149 -7.43 -16.91 9.68
C GLU A 149 -7.35 -18.42 9.46
N GLY A 150 -7.19 -18.83 8.20
CA GLY A 150 -6.95 -20.22 7.81
C GLY A 150 -5.69 -20.80 8.45
N VAL A 151 -4.56 -20.08 8.39
CA VAL A 151 -3.30 -20.53 9.03
C VAL A 151 -3.33 -20.38 10.55
N LEU A 152 -3.98 -19.34 11.09
CA LEU A 152 -4.11 -19.14 12.54
C LEU A 152 -5.10 -20.11 13.19
N GLY A 153 -6.02 -20.70 12.42
CA GLY A 153 -7.08 -21.58 12.92
C GLY A 153 -8.13 -20.86 13.78
N ARG A 154 -8.23 -19.53 13.69
CA ARG A 154 -9.18 -18.70 14.45
C ARG A 154 -9.47 -17.38 13.73
N PRO A 155 -10.66 -16.79 13.95
CA PRO A 155 -10.95 -15.45 13.45
C PRO A 155 -10.04 -14.39 14.08
N VAL A 156 -9.68 -13.38 13.29
CA VAL A 156 -8.96 -12.18 13.71
C VAL A 156 -9.97 -11.05 13.94
N PRO A 157 -10.01 -10.45 15.14
CA PRO A 157 -10.91 -9.33 15.42
C PRO A 157 -10.73 -8.16 14.45
N GLU A 158 -11.81 -7.50 14.06
CA GLU A 158 -11.79 -6.35 13.15
C GLU A 158 -10.86 -5.23 13.63
N ALA A 159 -10.83 -4.94 14.93
CA ALA A 159 -9.90 -3.97 15.51
C ALA A 159 -8.42 -4.34 15.27
N THR A 160 -8.07 -5.63 15.32
CA THR A 160 -6.72 -6.11 15.02
C THR A 160 -6.39 -5.97 13.53
N ARG A 161 -7.37 -6.18 12.65
CA ARG A 161 -7.21 -5.99 11.20
C ARG A 161 -6.88 -4.54 10.87
N GLN A 162 -7.65 -3.60 11.42
CA GLN A 162 -7.42 -2.16 11.27
C GLN A 162 -6.06 -1.73 11.84
N GLN A 163 -5.65 -2.27 12.99
CA GLN A 163 -4.33 -2.00 13.57
C GLN A 163 -3.19 -2.50 12.67
N ALA A 164 -3.35 -3.65 12.02
CA ALA A 164 -2.35 -4.19 11.10
C ALA A 164 -2.25 -3.39 9.78
N GLU A 165 -3.37 -2.83 9.30
CA GLU A 165 -3.39 -1.91 8.17
C GLU A 165 -2.66 -0.60 8.52
N GLN A 166 -3.01 0.01 9.66
CA GLN A 166 -2.34 1.21 10.16
C GLN A 166 -0.84 1.00 10.36
N LEU A 167 -0.44 -0.15 10.90
CA LEU A 167 0.96 -0.54 11.05
C LEU A 167 1.71 -0.50 9.71
N LEU A 168 1.12 -1.05 8.64
CA LEU A 168 1.75 -1.06 7.33
C LEU A 168 1.90 0.36 6.79
N ASP A 169 0.86 1.19 6.91
CA ASP A 169 0.90 2.59 6.46
C ASP A 169 1.96 3.41 7.19
N GLU A 170 2.01 3.31 8.52
CA GLU A 170 3.01 3.99 9.36
C GLU A 170 4.44 3.62 8.92
N LEU A 171 4.73 2.31 8.82
CA LEU A 171 6.06 1.83 8.47
C LEU A 171 6.44 2.16 7.03
N ASN A 172 5.48 2.11 6.10
CA ASN A 172 5.70 2.47 4.69
C ASN A 172 6.00 3.96 4.53
N GLN A 173 5.28 4.84 5.24
CA GLN A 173 5.55 6.28 5.22
C GLN A 173 6.95 6.59 5.77
N GLY A 174 7.27 6.09 6.96
CA GLY A 174 8.60 6.28 7.57
C GLY A 174 9.73 5.74 6.71
N PHE A 175 9.56 4.54 6.15
CA PHE A 175 10.54 3.95 5.23
C PHE A 175 10.77 4.80 3.98
N LYS A 176 9.71 5.28 3.33
CA LYS A 176 9.83 6.12 2.13
C LYS A 176 10.57 7.42 2.41
N GLU A 177 10.28 8.07 3.54
CA GLU A 177 10.96 9.29 3.95
C GLU A 177 12.44 9.04 4.23
N GLU A 178 12.76 8.04 5.05
CA GLU A 178 14.15 7.67 5.38
C GLU A 178 14.93 7.24 4.13
N MET A 179 14.34 6.43 3.24
CA MET A 179 15.00 5.95 2.02
C MET A 179 15.28 7.10 1.04
N ARG A 180 14.32 8.01 0.82
CA ARG A 180 14.53 9.18 -0.04
C ARG A 180 15.62 10.10 0.52
N ALA A 181 15.63 10.32 1.84
CA ALA A 181 16.67 11.10 2.48
C ALA A 181 18.05 10.44 2.31
N LEU A 182 18.12 9.11 2.46
CA LEU A 182 19.35 8.35 2.30
C LEU A 182 19.86 8.40 0.87
N VAL A 183 19.01 8.20 -0.14
CA VAL A 183 19.38 8.34 -1.56
C VAL A 183 19.82 9.76 -1.90
N ALA A 184 19.07 10.78 -1.46
CA ALA A 184 19.41 12.18 -1.70
C ALA A 184 20.76 12.60 -1.06
N ALA A 185 21.12 12.00 0.06
CA ALA A 185 22.40 12.20 0.73
C ALA A 185 23.56 11.38 0.10
N GLY A 186 23.29 10.56 -0.92
CA GLY A 186 24.29 9.66 -1.51
C GLY A 186 24.63 8.46 -0.63
N GLY A 187 23.69 8.02 0.21
CA GLY A 187 23.83 6.86 1.08
C GLY A 187 24.22 5.61 0.32
N THR A 188 25.09 4.81 0.92
CA THR A 188 25.65 3.61 0.33
C THR A 188 24.63 2.48 0.26
N GLU A 189 24.82 1.53 -0.66
CA GLU A 189 23.97 0.34 -0.77
C GLU A 189 23.85 -0.45 0.56
N PRO A 190 24.93 -0.68 1.34
CA PRO A 190 24.81 -1.31 2.66
C PRO A 190 23.89 -0.56 3.64
N GLU A 191 23.90 0.77 3.63
CA GLU A 191 23.01 1.57 4.51
C GLU A 191 21.55 1.44 4.09
N ARG A 192 21.28 1.45 2.78
CA ARG A 192 19.92 1.25 2.24
C ARG A 192 19.42 -0.16 2.53
N TRP A 193 20.25 -1.19 2.36
CA TRP A 193 19.93 -2.56 2.79
C TRP A 193 19.66 -2.68 4.28
N ALA A 194 20.42 -1.97 5.12
CA ALA A 194 20.19 -1.96 6.56
C ALA A 194 18.81 -1.36 6.90
N LEU A 195 18.42 -0.28 6.21
CA LEU A 195 17.10 0.33 6.35
C LEU A 195 15.99 -0.64 5.90
N ILE A 196 16.13 -1.29 4.74
CA ILE A 196 15.16 -2.28 4.24
C ILE A 196 14.92 -3.37 5.28
N ARG A 197 16.00 -4.00 5.78
CA ARG A 197 15.90 -5.08 6.78
C ARG A 197 15.29 -4.60 8.09
N LYS A 198 15.73 -3.44 8.59
CA LYS A 198 15.20 -2.83 9.81
C LYS A 198 13.67 -2.66 9.72
N THR A 199 13.17 -2.16 8.59
CA THR A 199 11.73 -1.98 8.37
C THR A 199 10.98 -3.31 8.26
N GLN A 200 11.51 -4.28 7.52
CA GLN A 200 10.92 -5.62 7.41
C GLN A 200 10.82 -6.32 8.76
N ASP A 201 11.89 -6.28 9.55
CA ASP A 201 11.96 -6.89 10.87
C ASP A 201 10.97 -6.21 11.83
N ALA A 202 10.90 -4.88 11.80
CA ALA A 202 9.93 -4.13 12.61
C ALA A 202 8.48 -4.45 12.23
N TYR A 203 8.19 -4.60 10.93
CA TYR A 203 6.87 -5.01 10.45
C TYR A 203 6.51 -6.40 10.95
N ARG A 204 7.35 -7.41 10.68
CA ARG A 204 7.10 -8.80 11.10
C ARG A 204 6.92 -8.89 12.61
N GLN A 205 7.82 -8.27 13.38
CA GLN A 205 7.74 -8.28 14.84
C GLN A 205 6.42 -7.70 15.36
N ARG A 206 6.03 -6.50 14.91
CA ARG A 206 4.78 -5.86 15.35
C ARG A 206 3.55 -6.62 14.85
N TYR A 207 3.57 -7.09 13.61
CA TYR A 207 2.48 -7.87 13.04
C TYR A 207 2.25 -9.19 13.79
N PHE A 208 3.32 -9.91 14.15
CA PHE A 208 3.26 -11.13 14.95
C PHE A 208 2.71 -10.87 16.35
N GLN A 209 3.11 -9.76 16.99
CA GLN A 209 2.56 -9.36 18.28
C GLN A 209 1.07 -9.05 18.22
N LEU A 210 0.61 -8.38 17.15
CA LEU A 210 -0.81 -8.03 16.97
C LEU A 210 -1.69 -9.25 16.69
N THR A 211 -1.23 -10.14 15.81
CA THR A 211 -2.06 -11.23 15.28
C THR A 211 -1.84 -12.56 15.98
N GLY A 212 -0.74 -12.73 16.71
CA GLY A 212 -0.29 -14.03 17.24
C GLY A 212 0.29 -14.95 16.17
N MET A 213 0.61 -14.44 14.98
CA MET A 213 1.31 -15.19 13.94
C MET A 213 2.76 -15.47 14.34
N THR A 214 3.32 -16.56 13.84
CA THR A 214 4.73 -16.96 14.05
C THR A 214 5.46 -17.06 12.71
N PRO A 215 6.81 -17.14 12.70
CA PRO A 215 7.57 -17.35 11.46
C PRO A 215 7.14 -18.59 10.67
N GLU A 216 6.74 -19.66 11.35
CA GLU A 216 6.28 -20.91 10.74
C GLU A 216 4.91 -20.73 10.09
N LEU A 217 3.98 -20.05 10.77
CA LEU A 217 2.66 -19.75 10.20
C LEU A 217 2.74 -18.76 9.03
N LEU A 218 3.72 -17.83 9.07
CA LEU A 218 4.01 -16.99 7.91
C LEU A 218 4.57 -17.81 6.76
N ASP A 219 5.45 -18.78 7.01
CA ASP A 219 5.93 -19.70 5.97
C ASP A 219 4.77 -20.47 5.32
N ASP A 220 3.87 -21.02 6.13
CA ASP A 220 2.66 -21.70 5.67
C ASP A 220 1.74 -20.77 4.86
N LEU A 221 1.59 -19.51 5.29
CA LEU A 221 0.83 -18.49 4.55
C LEU A 221 1.46 -18.21 3.17
N LEU A 222 2.79 -18.13 3.10
CA LEU A 222 3.54 -17.82 1.88
C LEU A 222 3.59 -18.97 0.87
N VAL A 223 3.36 -20.22 1.30
CA VAL A 223 3.11 -21.34 0.36
C VAL A 223 1.89 -21.00 -0.51
N GLY A 224 0.84 -20.48 0.11
CA GLY A 224 -0.42 -20.10 -0.52
C GLY A 224 -1.11 -21.25 -1.26
N ASP A 225 -2.21 -20.93 -1.93
CA ASP A 225 -2.87 -21.84 -2.88
C ASP A 225 -2.22 -21.70 -4.26
N ALA A 226 -1.67 -22.80 -4.77
CA ALA A 226 -0.91 -22.85 -6.03
C ALA A 226 -1.72 -22.38 -7.24
N GLY A 227 -3.06 -22.40 -7.20
CA GLY A 227 -3.93 -22.06 -8.33
C GLY A 227 -4.47 -20.62 -8.37
N ARG A 228 -4.22 -19.78 -7.35
CA ARG A 228 -4.86 -18.46 -7.29
C ARG A 228 -4.16 -17.44 -8.17
N ALA A 229 -4.95 -16.78 -9.01
CA ALA A 229 -4.51 -15.57 -9.71
C ALA A 229 -3.95 -14.60 -8.67
N TYR A 230 -2.69 -14.16 -8.88
CA TYR A 230 -2.26 -12.88 -8.33
C TYR A 230 -3.33 -11.87 -8.71
N PRO A 231 -3.74 -10.96 -7.81
CA PRO A 231 -4.72 -9.95 -8.17
C PRO A 231 -4.17 -9.23 -9.40
N ASN A 232 -4.75 -9.57 -10.56
CA ASN A 232 -4.61 -8.76 -11.74
C ASN A 232 -5.00 -7.36 -11.27
N SER A 233 -4.21 -6.38 -11.65
CA SER A 233 -4.54 -4.95 -11.62
C SER A 233 -5.84 -4.59 -12.35
N ALA A 234 -6.58 -5.58 -12.88
CA ALA A 234 -7.97 -5.43 -13.24
C ALA A 234 -8.79 -5.25 -11.96
N LEU A 235 -9.19 -4.01 -11.69
CA LEU A 235 -10.38 -3.70 -10.91
C LEU A 235 -11.46 -4.75 -11.18
N PRO A 236 -12.21 -5.22 -10.16
CA PRO A 236 -13.38 -6.06 -10.41
C PRO A 236 -14.20 -5.40 -11.51
N GLY A 237 -14.50 -6.15 -12.57
CA GLY A 237 -15.24 -5.62 -13.70
C GLY A 237 -16.55 -5.00 -13.21
N PRO A 238 -17.15 -4.06 -13.96
CA PRO A 238 -18.38 -3.39 -13.54
C PRO A 238 -19.50 -4.37 -13.12
N GLU A 239 -19.58 -5.54 -13.73
CA GLU A 239 -20.53 -6.61 -13.37
C GLU A 239 -20.26 -7.26 -12.01
N GLU A 240 -19.00 -7.34 -11.59
CA GLU A 240 -18.59 -7.94 -10.33
C GLU A 240 -18.76 -6.95 -9.17
N LEU A 241 -18.50 -5.66 -9.43
CA LEU A 241 -18.89 -4.56 -8.54
C LEU A 241 -20.41 -4.47 -8.37
N ALA A 242 -21.18 -4.65 -9.45
CA ALA A 242 -22.65 -4.65 -9.38
C ALA A 242 -23.17 -5.83 -8.54
N ARG A 243 -22.62 -7.04 -8.72
CA ARG A 243 -22.99 -8.21 -7.90
C ARG A 243 -22.65 -8.05 -6.42
N GLN A 244 -21.54 -7.37 -6.09
CA GLN A 244 -21.20 -7.06 -4.70
C GLN A 244 -22.09 -5.98 -4.11
N ALA A 245 -22.51 -4.99 -4.90
CA ALA A 245 -23.47 -3.97 -4.48
C ALA A 245 -24.86 -4.56 -4.24
N GLU A 246 -25.30 -5.52 -5.06
CA GLU A 246 -26.57 -6.22 -4.90
C GLU A 246 -26.59 -7.20 -3.70
N ALA A 247 -25.43 -7.66 -3.23
CA ALA A 247 -25.33 -8.56 -2.09
C ALA A 247 -25.47 -7.85 -0.73
N HIS A 248 -25.42 -6.51 -0.70
CA HIS A 248 -25.83 -5.74 0.46
C HIS A 248 -27.35 -5.53 0.41
N PRO A 249 -28.14 -6.09 1.34
CA PRO A 249 -29.55 -5.72 1.42
C PRO A 249 -29.62 -4.21 1.62
N GLU A 250 -30.43 -3.56 0.78
CA GLU A 250 -30.76 -2.15 0.90
C GLU A 250 -31.13 -1.87 2.36
N PRO A 251 -30.54 -0.86 3.03
CA PRO A 251 -30.89 -0.57 4.41
C PRO A 251 -32.40 -0.33 4.46
N GLU A 252 -33.12 -1.17 5.21
CA GLU A 252 -34.56 -1.00 5.37
C GLU A 252 -34.82 0.46 5.77
N PRO A 253 -35.80 1.13 5.13
CA PRO A 253 -36.09 2.52 5.43
C PRO A 253 -36.32 2.63 6.93
N VAL A 254 -35.44 3.41 7.59
CA VAL A 254 -35.50 3.66 9.03
C VAL A 254 -36.92 4.15 9.32
N ARG A 255 -37.70 3.28 9.96
CA ARG A 255 -39.04 3.64 10.43
C ARG A 255 -38.84 4.83 11.36
N PRO A 256 -39.53 5.96 11.17
CA PRO A 256 -39.41 7.09 12.08
C PRO A 256 -39.60 6.58 13.52
N GLU A 257 -38.60 6.80 14.38
CA GLU A 257 -38.72 6.55 15.80
C GLU A 257 -39.97 7.28 16.29
N GLU A 258 -40.96 6.53 16.79
CA GLU A 258 -42.05 7.11 17.57
C GLU A 258 -41.39 7.81 18.77
N GLU A 259 -41.55 9.14 18.83
CA GLU A 259 -41.12 9.95 19.97
C GLU A 259 -41.62 9.30 21.26
N PRO A 260 -40.74 9.04 22.24
CA PRO A 260 -41.17 8.55 23.53
C PRO A 260 -42.09 9.59 24.18
N PRO A 261 -43.20 9.17 24.82
CA PRO A 261 -44.12 10.09 25.48
C PRO A 261 -43.40 10.88 26.56
N GLU A 262 -43.68 12.19 26.59
CA GLU A 262 -43.05 13.25 27.38
C GLU A 262 -43.31 13.15 28.91
N SER A 263 -43.51 11.95 29.46
CA SER A 263 -44.07 11.76 30.80
C SER A 263 -43.06 11.50 31.94
N GLU A 264 -41.75 11.52 31.69
CA GLU A 264 -40.74 11.32 32.75
C GLU A 264 -39.65 12.41 32.73
N ARG A 265 -40.05 13.67 32.94
CA ARG A 265 -39.11 14.68 33.44
C ARG A 265 -39.05 14.57 34.97
N PRO A 266 -37.93 14.13 35.58
CA PRO A 266 -37.79 14.15 37.03
C PRO A 266 -37.81 15.58 37.55
N THR A 267 -38.68 15.83 38.54
CA THR A 267 -38.75 17.07 39.30
C THR A 267 -37.42 17.34 40.00
N PRO A 268 -36.83 18.54 39.90
CA PRO A 268 -35.64 18.89 40.67
C PRO A 268 -36.01 18.96 42.15
N GLU A 269 -35.35 18.13 42.95
CA GLU A 269 -35.40 18.18 44.42
C GLU A 269 -34.74 19.48 44.87
N VAL A 270 -35.50 20.29 45.61
CA VAL A 270 -35.05 21.55 46.19
C VAL A 270 -34.43 21.20 47.53
N ASP A 271 -33.10 21.30 47.64
CA ASP A 271 -32.42 21.26 48.93
C ASP A 271 -32.69 22.59 49.67
N GLU A 272 -33.44 22.52 50.78
CA GLU A 272 -33.56 23.56 51.79
C GLU A 272 -32.44 23.40 52.85
N GLU A 273 -31.76 24.52 53.12
CA GLU A 273 -30.81 24.89 54.21
C GLU A 273 -30.16 23.82 55.12
#